data_AF-A0A9C8SW19-F1
#
_entry.id   AF-A0A9C8SW19-F1
#
_cell.length_a   1.000
_cell.length_b   1.000
_cell.length_c   1.000
_cell.angle_alpha   90.00
_cell.angle_beta   90.00
_cell.angle_gamma   90.00
#
_symmetry.space_group_name_H-M   'P 1'
#
loop_
_entity.id
_entity.type
_entity.pdbx_description
1 polymer ?
#
loop_
_entity_poly.entity_id
_entity_poly.type
_entity_poly.pdbx_seq_one_letter_code
_entity_poly.pdbx_strand_id
1 'polypeptide(L)'
;MDPYIINFNKSLRLGLISFAKREKKRFLFSLLIFSFLASYSLAFLPLSILAANPAAEIQTEVRADHPEAVVVERDRNSIKHRIADTPDGRQRFTLDVSMGPLHYGPDNDQEIDTTFVPSTVPWDWEMTKADFEVRALSQLNAGRVVEYRKGDEWVKFQPMALQYSNDLGRIQQIAMPQAVDAVLNDDTLTWTDGYGPGLDFSWQVQ
;
A
#
# COMPACT_ATOMS: atom_id res chain seq x y z
N MET A 1 -17.69 48.32 28.90
CA MET A 1 -18.19 47.41 27.86
C MET A 1 -17.70 46.03 28.21
N ASP A 2 -18.66 45.18 28.55
CA ASP A 2 -18.49 43.85 29.13
C ASP A 2 -17.88 42.83 28.17
N PRO A 3 -17.22 41.78 28.69
CA PRO A 3 -16.88 40.57 27.96
C PRO A 3 -17.82 39.41 28.35
N TYR A 4 -18.34 38.66 27.37
CA TYR A 4 -18.96 37.33 27.51
C TYR A 4 -19.03 36.72 26.07
N ILE A 5 -18.90 35.42 25.75
CA ILE A 5 -18.75 34.13 26.44
C ILE A 5 -18.29 33.06 25.40
N ILE A 6 -17.28 32.23 25.76
CA ILE A 6 -17.17 30.74 25.72
C ILE A 6 -17.61 29.99 24.43
N ASN A 7 -16.78 29.17 23.76
CA ASN A 7 -16.49 27.77 24.12
C ASN A 7 -15.27 27.18 23.35
N PHE A 8 -14.35 26.53 24.08
CA PHE A 8 -13.33 25.62 23.55
C PHE A 8 -13.58 24.25 24.19
N ASN A 9 -13.77 23.20 23.38
CA ASN A 9 -13.80 21.83 23.90
C ASN A 9 -12.38 21.25 23.87
N LYS A 10 -11.76 21.13 25.05
CA LYS A 10 -10.55 20.35 25.33
C LYS A 10 -10.90 19.32 26.40
N SER A 11 -10.61 18.06 26.11
CA SER A 11 -10.64 16.91 27.03
C SER A 11 -9.53 15.98 26.52
N LEU A 12 -8.53 15.50 27.26
CA LEU A 12 -8.28 15.40 28.70
C LEU A 12 -6.75 15.34 28.92
N ARG A 13 -6.25 15.97 29.99
CA ARG A 13 -5.04 15.50 30.69
C ARG A 13 -5.45 14.40 31.65
N LEU A 14 -4.53 13.51 32.02
CA LEU A 14 -4.25 13.12 33.41
C LEU A 14 -2.94 12.30 33.48
N GLY A 15 -1.87 12.91 34.03
CA GLY A 15 -1.02 12.22 35.01
C GLY A 15 -1.69 12.38 36.38
N LEU A 16 -1.38 11.71 37.48
CA LEU A 16 -0.21 11.00 38.00
C LEU A 16 -0.78 9.85 38.89
N ILE A 17 -0.02 8.89 39.43
CA ILE A 17 0.73 8.98 40.70
C ILE A 17 1.39 7.61 40.95
N SER A 18 2.61 7.66 41.48
CA SER A 18 3.41 6.51 41.94
C SER A 18 3.15 6.11 43.40
N PHE A 19 3.60 4.89 43.72
CA PHE A 19 3.95 4.30 45.04
C PHE A 19 2.87 3.60 45.88
N ALA A 20 2.96 2.25 45.92
CA ALA A 20 2.90 1.48 47.16
C ALA A 20 3.62 0.12 46.99
N LYS A 21 4.28 -0.31 48.06
CA LYS A 21 5.25 -1.41 48.18
C LYS A 21 4.66 -2.53 49.05
N ARG A 22 4.88 -3.79 48.66
CA ARG A 22 4.81 -5.07 49.44
C ARG A 22 3.47 -5.51 50.07
N GLU A 23 3.00 -6.71 49.69
CA GLU A 23 2.88 -7.97 50.50
C GLU A 23 1.82 -8.91 49.87
N LYS A 24 2.23 -10.06 49.34
CA LYS A 24 2.03 -11.44 49.87
C LYS A 24 0.57 -11.86 50.21
N LYS A 25 0.17 -12.95 49.51
CA LYS A 25 -0.70 -14.09 49.91
C LYS A 25 -2.22 -14.04 49.59
N ARG A 26 -2.57 -14.94 48.67
CA ARG A 26 -3.60 -16.02 48.75
C ARG A 26 -5.07 -15.71 48.37
N PHE A 27 -5.68 -16.80 47.86
CA PHE A 27 -7.10 -17.10 47.58
C PHE A 27 -7.61 -16.66 46.20
N LEU A 28 -7.67 -17.52 45.16
CA LEU A 28 -8.57 -18.68 44.92
C LEU A 28 -10.05 -18.33 45.17
N PHE A 29 -10.82 -18.19 44.08
CA PHE A 29 -12.29 -18.16 43.87
C PHE A 29 -12.48 -17.23 42.65
N SER A 30 -12.97 -17.62 41.47
CA SER A 30 -14.12 -18.46 41.18
C SER A 30 -13.97 -19.10 39.79
N LEU A 31 -14.27 -20.39 39.75
CA LEU A 31 -14.50 -21.20 38.57
C LEU A 31 -15.88 -20.84 37.99
N LEU A 32 -16.03 -20.97 36.66
CA LEU A 32 -17.29 -21.15 35.91
C LEU A 32 -18.29 -19.97 35.82
N ILE A 33 -18.08 -19.13 34.80
CA ILE A 33 -19.17 -18.61 33.96
C ILE A 33 -18.83 -18.97 32.50
N PHE A 34 -19.58 -19.95 32.00
CA PHE A 34 -20.04 -20.11 30.61
C PHE A 34 -19.16 -19.56 29.48
N SER A 35 -18.40 -20.48 28.87
CA SER A 35 -18.59 -20.92 27.48
C SER A 35 -19.45 -20.02 26.58
N PHE A 36 -18.88 -18.95 26.00
CA PHE A 36 -19.22 -18.42 24.66
C PHE A 36 -18.21 -17.32 24.27
N LEU A 37 -16.97 -17.72 24.02
CA LEU A 37 -16.01 -16.94 23.24
C LEU A 37 -15.47 -17.87 22.16
N ALA A 38 -16.39 -18.34 21.34
CA ALA A 38 -16.05 -18.75 20.00
C ALA A 38 -15.49 -17.51 19.29
N SER A 39 -14.21 -17.58 18.95
CA SER A 39 -13.73 -17.12 17.66
C SER A 39 -14.11 -15.68 17.27
N TYR A 40 -13.70 -14.70 18.05
CA TYR A 40 -13.35 -13.40 17.46
C TYR A 40 -11.83 -13.42 17.21
N SER A 41 -11.42 -14.19 16.21
CA SER A 41 -10.26 -13.79 15.43
C SER A 41 -10.67 -12.49 14.75
N LEU A 42 -10.38 -11.36 15.38
CA LEU A 42 -10.18 -10.12 14.63
C LEU A 42 -8.99 -10.43 13.71
N ALA A 43 -9.28 -10.94 12.51
CA ALA A 43 -8.42 -10.69 11.38
C ALA A 43 -8.42 -9.18 11.24
N PHE A 44 -7.39 -8.56 11.80
CA PHE A 44 -6.91 -7.29 11.28
C PHE A 44 -6.78 -7.50 9.78
N LEU A 45 -7.71 -6.95 8.99
CA LEU A 45 -7.48 -6.76 7.57
C LEU A 45 -6.18 -5.96 7.50
N PRO A 46 -5.08 -6.51 6.93
CA PRO A 46 -3.94 -5.66 6.66
C PRO A 46 -4.47 -4.54 5.76
N LEU A 47 -4.27 -3.30 6.22
CA LEU A 47 -4.38 -2.12 5.38
C LEU A 47 -3.54 -2.45 4.14
N SER A 48 -4.20 -2.68 3.01
CA SER A 48 -3.57 -3.26 1.81
C SER A 48 -2.38 -2.40 1.43
N ILE A 49 -1.18 -2.86 1.78
CA ILE A 49 0.00 -2.55 1.00
C ILE A 49 -0.34 -3.17 -0.34
N LEU A 50 -0.61 -2.36 -1.37
CA LEU A 50 -0.91 -2.88 -2.69
C LEU A 50 0.26 -3.78 -3.07
N ALA A 51 0.05 -5.10 -3.07
CA ALA A 51 1.03 -6.02 -3.56
C ALA A 51 1.27 -5.69 -5.04
N ALA A 52 2.51 -5.83 -5.49
CA ALA A 52 2.85 -5.57 -6.89
C ALA A 52 2.01 -6.43 -7.85
N ASN A 53 1.58 -7.62 -7.40
CA ASN A 53 0.63 -8.47 -8.11
C ASN A 53 -0.57 -8.83 -7.21
N PRO A 54 -1.65 -8.04 -7.22
CA PRO A 54 -2.78 -8.25 -6.32
C PRO A 54 -3.59 -9.50 -6.67
N ALA A 55 -3.63 -9.90 -7.94
CA ALA A 55 -4.34 -11.10 -8.38
C ALA A 55 -3.66 -12.38 -7.87
N ALA A 56 -2.32 -12.44 -7.90
CA ALA A 56 -1.56 -13.56 -7.40
C ALA A 56 -1.66 -13.72 -5.88
N GLU A 57 -1.74 -12.61 -5.14
CA GLU A 57 -1.95 -12.62 -3.69
C GLU A 57 -3.31 -13.23 -3.32
N ILE A 58 -4.40 -12.75 -3.94
CA ILE A 58 -5.75 -13.29 -3.75
C ILE A 58 -5.79 -14.80 -4.05
N GLN A 59 -5.20 -15.22 -5.17
CA GLN A 59 -5.14 -16.65 -5.52
C GLN A 59 -4.35 -17.47 -4.49
N THR A 60 -3.33 -16.90 -3.88
CA THR A 60 -2.52 -17.56 -2.84
C THR A 60 -3.34 -17.74 -1.56
N GLU A 61 -4.06 -16.70 -1.14
CA GLU A 61 -4.97 -16.76 0.01
C GLU A 61 -6.08 -17.79 -0.20
N VAL A 62 -6.76 -17.75 -1.34
CA VAL A 62 -7.82 -18.72 -1.67
C VAL A 62 -7.28 -20.15 -1.68
N ARG A 63 -6.07 -20.39 -2.21
CA ARG A 63 -5.46 -21.74 -2.20
C ARG A 63 -5.01 -22.20 -0.82
N ALA A 64 -4.76 -21.28 0.12
CA ALA A 64 -4.44 -21.63 1.50
C ALA A 64 -5.68 -22.22 2.21
N ASP A 65 -6.86 -21.66 1.97
CA ASP A 65 -8.12 -22.12 2.55
C ASP A 65 -8.79 -23.24 1.73
N HIS A 66 -8.60 -23.21 0.41
CA HIS A 66 -9.16 -24.15 -0.56
C HIS A 66 -8.06 -24.63 -1.54
N PRO A 67 -7.24 -25.60 -1.16
CA PRO A 67 -6.16 -26.11 -2.02
C PRO A 67 -6.63 -26.66 -3.37
N GLU A 68 -7.90 -27.05 -3.47
CA GLU A 68 -8.54 -27.51 -4.70
C GLU A 68 -9.07 -26.38 -5.62
N ALA A 69 -8.96 -25.12 -5.19
CA ALA A 69 -9.53 -23.99 -5.89
C ALA A 69 -8.92 -23.82 -7.29
N VAL A 70 -9.78 -23.70 -8.30
CA VAL A 70 -9.41 -23.45 -9.69
C VAL A 70 -10.06 -22.16 -10.17
N VAL A 71 -9.29 -21.26 -10.75
CA VAL A 71 -9.82 -20.05 -11.40
C VAL A 71 -10.66 -20.45 -12.60
N VAL A 72 -11.92 -20.01 -12.63
CA VAL A 72 -12.88 -20.33 -13.71
C VAL A 72 -13.31 -19.09 -14.49
N GLU A 73 -13.21 -17.91 -13.90
CA GLU A 73 -13.63 -16.65 -14.51
C GLU A 73 -12.76 -15.52 -13.96
N ARG A 74 -12.40 -14.58 -14.85
CA ARG A 74 -11.67 -13.36 -14.52
C ARG A 74 -12.44 -12.19 -15.10
N ASP A 75 -12.53 -11.12 -14.32
CA ASP A 75 -13.00 -9.82 -14.77
C ASP A 75 -12.05 -8.76 -14.23
N ARG A 76 -12.18 -7.51 -14.71
CA ARG A 76 -11.26 -6.41 -14.39
C ARG A 76 -10.96 -6.31 -12.89
N ASN A 77 -11.97 -6.47 -12.05
CA ASN A 77 -11.86 -6.29 -10.60
C ASN A 77 -12.20 -7.56 -9.80
N SER A 78 -12.33 -8.72 -10.44
CA SER A 78 -12.71 -9.94 -9.72
C SER A 78 -12.10 -11.22 -10.26
N ILE A 79 -11.95 -12.20 -9.38
CA ILE A 79 -11.55 -13.57 -9.71
C ILE A 79 -12.61 -14.51 -9.14
N LYS A 80 -13.10 -15.42 -9.96
CA LYS A 80 -14.01 -16.48 -9.53
C LYS A 80 -13.28 -17.80 -9.50
N HIS A 81 -13.35 -18.45 -8.35
CA HIS A 81 -12.78 -19.77 -8.14
C HIS A 81 -13.89 -20.80 -8.00
N ARG A 82 -13.76 -21.93 -8.70
CA ARG A 82 -14.50 -23.14 -8.36
C ARG A 82 -13.74 -23.88 -7.26
N ILE A 83 -14.45 -24.22 -6.19
CA ILE A 83 -13.94 -25.02 -5.07
C ILE A 83 -14.62 -26.40 -5.07
N ALA A 84 -14.37 -27.23 -4.05
CA ALA A 84 -14.93 -28.58 -3.98
C ALA A 84 -16.45 -28.63 -4.20
N ASP A 85 -16.90 -29.65 -4.95
CA ASP A 85 -18.32 -29.95 -5.14
C ASP A 85 -18.96 -30.33 -3.80
N THR A 86 -20.24 -29.99 -3.63
CA THR A 86 -21.02 -30.51 -2.51
C THR A 86 -21.33 -32.00 -2.68
N PRO A 87 -21.65 -32.73 -1.59
CA PRO A 87 -22.03 -34.14 -1.67
C PRO A 87 -23.22 -34.47 -2.58
N ASP A 88 -24.07 -33.48 -2.87
CA ASP A 88 -25.19 -33.58 -3.83
C ASP A 88 -24.81 -33.21 -5.28
N GLY A 89 -23.51 -33.05 -5.56
CA GLY A 89 -22.97 -32.81 -6.91
C GLY A 89 -23.10 -31.37 -7.41
N ARG A 90 -23.41 -30.40 -6.55
CA ARG A 90 -23.45 -28.98 -6.94
C ARG A 90 -22.06 -28.38 -6.83
N GLN A 91 -21.70 -27.60 -7.85
CA GLN A 91 -20.45 -26.85 -7.84
C GLN A 91 -20.54 -25.69 -6.85
N ARG A 92 -19.47 -25.49 -6.09
CA ARG A 92 -19.32 -24.33 -5.21
C ARG A 92 -18.31 -23.37 -5.78
N PHE A 93 -18.52 -22.09 -5.50
CA PHE A 93 -17.64 -21.02 -5.94
C PHE A 93 -17.31 -20.08 -4.79
N THR A 94 -16.12 -19.51 -4.83
CA THR A 94 -15.81 -18.25 -4.14
C THR A 94 -15.56 -17.17 -5.20
N LEU A 95 -15.93 -15.94 -4.87
CA LEU A 95 -15.78 -14.78 -5.72
C LEU A 95 -15.05 -13.71 -4.92
N ASP A 96 -13.89 -13.33 -5.42
CA ASP A 96 -13.03 -12.33 -4.82
C ASP A 96 -13.18 -11.04 -5.64
N VAL A 97 -13.47 -9.93 -4.96
CA VAL A 97 -13.72 -8.63 -5.59
C VAL A 97 -12.80 -7.59 -4.97
N SER A 98 -12.13 -6.83 -5.82
CA SER A 98 -11.23 -5.74 -5.41
C SER A 98 -11.82 -4.37 -5.78
N MET A 99 -11.42 -3.35 -5.01
CA MET A 99 -11.70 -1.96 -5.36
C MET A 99 -10.85 -1.50 -6.56
N GLY A 100 -9.64 -2.03 -6.68
CA GLY A 100 -8.73 -1.77 -7.80
C GLY A 100 -8.83 -2.83 -8.89
N PRO A 101 -8.30 -2.57 -10.09
CA PRO A 101 -8.19 -3.59 -11.12
C PRO A 101 -7.21 -4.69 -10.66
N LEU A 102 -7.55 -5.93 -10.97
CA LEU A 102 -6.73 -7.12 -10.80
C LEU A 102 -6.15 -7.60 -12.13
N HIS A 103 -6.85 -7.29 -13.22
CA HIS A 103 -6.48 -7.70 -14.57
C HIS A 103 -6.48 -6.51 -15.53
N TYR A 104 -5.72 -6.66 -16.62
CA TYR A 104 -5.60 -5.71 -17.72
C TYR A 104 -5.67 -6.43 -19.08
N GLY A 105 -5.57 -5.65 -20.16
CA GLY A 105 -5.70 -6.14 -21.53
C GLY A 105 -7.14 -6.04 -22.06
N PRO A 106 -7.35 -6.31 -23.36
CA PRO A 106 -8.66 -6.13 -24.00
C PRO A 106 -9.74 -7.06 -23.42
N ASP A 107 -9.34 -8.25 -22.98
CA ASP A 107 -10.24 -9.28 -22.44
C ASP A 107 -10.13 -9.45 -20.91
N ASN A 108 -9.36 -8.58 -20.22
CA ASN A 108 -9.05 -8.69 -18.78
C ASN A 108 -8.51 -10.07 -18.37
N ASP A 109 -7.73 -10.69 -19.24
CA ASP A 109 -7.19 -12.04 -19.06
C ASP A 109 -5.75 -12.05 -18.49
N GLN A 110 -5.11 -10.88 -18.44
CA GLN A 110 -3.75 -10.71 -17.95
C GLN A 110 -3.74 -10.15 -16.54
N GLU A 111 -2.97 -10.74 -15.63
CA GLU A 111 -2.86 -10.30 -14.23
C GLU A 111 -1.95 -9.08 -14.11
N ILE A 112 -2.40 -8.06 -13.38
CA ILE A 112 -1.62 -6.86 -13.12
C ILE A 112 -0.39 -7.21 -12.30
N ASP A 113 0.76 -6.66 -12.72
CA ASP A 113 2.05 -6.81 -12.06
C ASP A 113 2.81 -5.48 -12.18
N THR A 114 2.79 -4.69 -11.10
CA THR A 114 3.42 -3.36 -11.03
C THR A 114 4.91 -3.42 -10.70
N THR A 115 5.50 -4.61 -10.63
CA THR A 115 6.94 -4.79 -10.42
C THR A 115 7.71 -4.16 -11.58
N PHE A 116 8.67 -3.29 -11.28
CA PHE A 116 9.58 -2.78 -12.30
C PHE A 116 10.52 -3.87 -12.79
N VAL A 117 10.79 -3.83 -14.09
CA VAL A 117 11.78 -4.68 -14.75
C VAL A 117 12.80 -3.82 -15.49
N PRO A 118 14.01 -4.33 -15.79
CA PRO A 118 14.96 -3.61 -16.64
C PRO A 118 14.35 -3.24 -18.00
N SER A 119 14.58 -2.02 -18.46
CA SER A 119 14.10 -1.51 -19.74
C SER A 119 15.23 -1.43 -20.78
N THR A 120 14.94 -0.77 -21.90
CA THR A 120 15.89 -0.46 -22.98
C THR A 120 16.10 1.05 -23.08
N VAL A 121 17.27 1.44 -23.59
CA VAL A 121 17.66 2.85 -23.78
C VAL A 121 16.53 3.64 -24.47
N PRO A 122 16.13 4.82 -23.95
CA PRO A 122 16.84 5.60 -22.94
C PRO A 122 16.52 5.25 -21.49
N TRP A 123 15.61 4.32 -21.22
CA TRP A 123 15.11 4.04 -19.87
C TRP A 123 15.88 2.90 -19.21
N ASP A 124 16.02 2.97 -17.89
CA ASP A 124 16.67 1.91 -17.10
C ASP A 124 15.65 0.90 -16.59
N TRP A 125 14.44 1.37 -16.25
CA TRP A 125 13.36 0.58 -15.66
C TRP A 125 12.04 0.83 -16.37
N GLU A 126 11.20 -0.20 -16.44
CA GLU A 126 9.83 -0.11 -16.94
C GLU A 126 8.85 -1.00 -16.18
N MET A 127 7.59 -0.60 -16.20
CA MET A 127 6.44 -1.37 -15.75
C MET A 127 5.36 -1.21 -16.81
N THR A 128 4.95 -2.33 -17.43
CA THR A 128 4.01 -2.33 -18.57
C THR A 128 2.88 -3.34 -18.42
N LYS A 129 2.85 -4.08 -17.30
CA LYS A 129 1.85 -5.12 -17.04
C LYS A 129 0.68 -4.56 -16.22
N ALA A 130 0.12 -3.44 -16.66
CA ALA A 130 -1.04 -2.79 -16.05
C ALA A 130 -1.88 -2.06 -17.11
N ASP A 131 -2.97 -1.39 -16.73
CA ASP A 131 -3.73 -0.49 -17.60
C ASP A 131 -3.05 0.87 -17.84
N PHE A 132 -1.81 1.00 -17.37
CA PHE A 132 -0.91 2.12 -17.55
C PHE A 132 0.53 1.63 -17.69
N GLU A 133 1.40 2.48 -18.22
CA GLU A 133 2.83 2.19 -18.36
C GLU A 133 3.63 3.19 -17.54
N VAL A 134 4.74 2.73 -16.97
CA VAL A 134 5.71 3.58 -16.28
C VAL A 134 7.09 3.26 -16.80
N ARG A 135 7.90 4.30 -17.04
CA ARG A 135 9.32 4.17 -17.36
C ARG A 135 10.12 5.11 -16.49
N ALA A 136 11.30 4.69 -16.08
CA ALA A 136 12.15 5.47 -15.20
C ALA A 136 13.63 5.39 -15.54
N LEU A 137 14.34 6.47 -15.22
CA LEU A 137 15.80 6.55 -15.23
C LEU A 137 16.33 6.26 -13.83
N SER A 138 17.50 5.63 -13.75
CA SER A 138 18.22 5.40 -12.51
C SER A 138 18.71 6.71 -11.89
N GLN A 139 19.23 7.64 -12.69
CA GLN A 139 19.83 8.88 -12.16
C GLN A 139 18.80 9.98 -11.89
N LEU A 140 18.68 10.45 -10.64
CA LEU A 140 17.70 11.45 -10.24
C LEU A 140 17.86 12.82 -10.92
N ASN A 141 19.10 13.20 -11.25
CA ASN A 141 19.40 14.48 -11.88
C ASN A 141 19.43 14.44 -13.42
N ALA A 142 19.03 13.32 -14.03
CA ALA A 142 18.96 13.17 -15.49
C ALA A 142 17.82 13.95 -16.16
N GLY A 143 17.07 14.77 -15.40
CA GLY A 143 15.97 15.58 -15.89
C GLY A 143 14.63 14.84 -15.78
N ARG A 144 14.08 14.38 -16.90
CA ARG A 144 12.78 13.66 -16.92
C ARG A 144 13.00 12.21 -16.46
N VAL A 145 12.93 11.99 -15.16
CA VAL A 145 13.31 10.71 -14.54
C VAL A 145 12.19 9.69 -14.49
N VAL A 146 10.92 10.11 -14.52
CA VAL A 146 9.78 9.19 -14.61
C VAL A 146 8.83 9.65 -15.71
N GLU A 147 8.34 8.70 -16.47
CA GLU A 147 7.29 8.87 -17.46
C GLU A 147 6.16 7.90 -17.13
N TYR A 148 4.94 8.43 -17.04
CA TYR A 148 3.71 7.69 -16.79
C TYR A 148 2.80 7.84 -18.00
N ARG A 149 2.18 6.75 -18.44
CA ARG A 149 1.24 6.72 -19.56
C ARG A 149 -0.05 6.03 -19.18
N LYS A 150 -1.19 6.64 -19.53
CA LYS A 150 -2.49 5.95 -19.47
C LYS A 150 -3.26 6.21 -20.75
N GLY A 151 -3.55 5.16 -21.52
CA GLY A 151 -4.09 5.30 -22.87
C GLY A 151 -3.14 6.10 -23.77
N ASP A 152 -3.61 7.21 -24.33
CA ASP A 152 -2.79 8.11 -25.17
C ASP A 152 -2.20 9.30 -24.41
N GLU A 153 -2.48 9.41 -23.12
CA GLU A 153 -2.02 10.50 -22.27
C GLU A 153 -0.69 10.17 -21.61
N TRP A 154 0.20 11.16 -21.58
CA TRP A 154 1.54 11.05 -21.01
C TRP A 154 1.77 12.14 -19.96
N VAL A 155 2.32 11.75 -18.82
CA VAL A 155 2.79 12.63 -17.77
C VAL A 155 4.27 12.35 -17.56
N LYS A 156 5.08 13.41 -17.49
CA LYS A 156 6.53 13.30 -17.27
C LYS A 156 6.89 14.06 -16.00
N PHE A 157 7.68 13.41 -15.16
CA PHE A 157 8.13 13.97 -13.90
C PHE A 157 9.62 14.30 -14.00
N GLN A 158 9.92 15.55 -13.65
CA GLN A 158 11.27 16.06 -13.55
C GLN A 158 11.46 16.64 -12.14
N PRO A 159 12.31 16.03 -11.31
CA PRO A 159 12.67 16.58 -10.01
C PRO A 159 13.26 17.98 -10.18
N MET A 160 12.69 18.92 -9.44
CA MET A 160 13.16 20.30 -9.38
C MET A 160 13.77 20.57 -8.01
N ALA A 161 14.30 21.76 -7.80
CA ALA A 161 14.83 22.19 -6.51
C ALA A 161 13.78 22.02 -5.40
N LEU A 162 14.19 21.50 -4.25
CA LEU A 162 13.40 21.55 -3.02
C LEU A 162 13.44 22.98 -2.49
N GLN A 163 12.28 23.59 -2.26
CA GLN A 163 12.15 24.99 -1.87
C GLN A 163 11.14 25.14 -0.73
N TYR A 164 11.34 26.18 0.10
CA TYR A 164 10.35 26.61 1.09
C TYR A 164 9.96 28.06 0.86
N SER A 165 8.71 28.38 1.18
CA SER A 165 8.22 29.76 1.23
C SER A 165 7.97 30.14 2.68
N ASN A 166 8.44 31.31 3.11
CA ASN A 166 8.22 31.80 4.47
C ASN A 166 6.95 32.67 4.57
N ASP A 167 6.64 33.12 5.79
CA ASP A 167 5.46 33.97 6.07
C ASP A 167 5.47 35.33 5.34
N LEU A 168 6.61 35.73 4.77
CA LEU A 168 6.76 36.93 3.94
C LEU A 168 6.61 36.63 2.44
N GLY A 169 6.26 35.40 2.07
CA GLY A 169 6.13 34.94 0.68
C GLY A 169 7.45 34.82 -0.07
N ARG A 170 8.59 34.79 0.63
CA ARG A 170 9.91 34.65 0.00
C ARG A 170 10.26 33.17 -0.17
N ILE A 171 10.58 32.80 -1.40
CA ILE A 171 11.05 31.46 -1.75
C ILE A 171 12.55 31.35 -1.44
N GLN A 172 12.94 30.26 -0.79
CA GLN A 172 14.33 29.91 -0.54
C GLN A 172 14.56 28.45 -0.91
N GLN A 173 15.70 28.20 -1.57
CA GLN A 173 16.10 26.86 -1.95
C GLN A 173 16.70 26.12 -0.76
N ILE A 174 16.28 24.87 -0.58
CA ILE A 174 16.82 23.93 0.40
C ILE A 174 17.88 23.05 -0.26
N ALA A 175 17.54 22.43 -1.39
CA ALA A 175 18.40 21.45 -2.05
C ALA A 175 18.11 21.32 -3.55
N MET A 176 19.09 20.81 -4.29
CA MET A 176 18.93 20.36 -5.68
C MET A 176 18.95 18.83 -5.75
N PRO A 177 18.29 18.22 -6.76
CA PRO A 177 18.47 16.80 -7.05
C PRO A 177 19.95 16.45 -7.23
N GLN A 178 20.40 15.38 -6.60
CA GLN A 178 21.77 14.89 -6.64
C GLN A 178 21.95 13.83 -7.73
N ALA A 179 23.20 13.61 -8.14
CA ALA A 179 23.57 12.52 -9.05
C ALA A 179 23.64 11.18 -8.28
N VAL A 180 22.47 10.66 -7.91
CA VAL A 180 22.34 9.38 -7.21
C VAL A 180 21.49 8.43 -8.04
N ASP A 181 21.81 7.14 -7.93
CA ASP A 181 21.07 6.06 -8.59
C ASP A 181 19.89 5.59 -7.75
N ALA A 182 18.81 5.20 -8.42
CA ALA A 182 17.67 4.59 -7.77
C ALA A 182 18.01 3.18 -7.31
N VAL A 183 17.57 2.84 -6.10
CA VAL A 183 17.45 1.46 -5.64
C VAL A 183 16.01 1.02 -5.90
N LEU A 184 15.86 -0.10 -6.60
CA LEU A 184 14.57 -0.69 -6.87
C LEU A 184 14.17 -1.66 -5.76
N ASN A 185 12.91 -1.58 -5.34
CA ASN A 185 12.25 -2.55 -4.49
C ASN A 185 10.82 -2.77 -4.99
N ASP A 186 10.58 -3.87 -5.70
CA ASP A 186 9.32 -4.23 -6.36
C ASP A 186 8.75 -3.11 -7.26
N ASP A 187 7.76 -2.38 -6.77
CA ASP A 187 7.03 -1.29 -7.44
C ASP A 187 7.53 0.11 -7.06
N THR A 188 8.60 0.17 -6.26
CA THR A 188 9.10 1.40 -5.64
C THR A 188 10.54 1.67 -6.05
N LEU A 189 10.79 2.88 -6.55
CA LEU A 189 12.12 3.42 -6.81
C LEU A 189 12.49 4.39 -5.68
N THR A 190 13.67 4.18 -5.08
CA THR A 190 14.19 5.04 -4.00
C THR A 190 15.56 5.58 -4.35
N TRP A 191 15.68 6.91 -4.43
CA TRP A 191 16.93 7.64 -4.55
C TRP A 191 17.37 8.11 -3.17
N THR A 192 18.17 7.29 -2.49
CA THR A 192 18.73 7.64 -1.18
C THR A 192 19.61 8.88 -1.29
N ASP A 193 19.44 9.82 -0.36
CA ASP A 193 20.11 11.13 -0.37
C ASP A 193 19.87 11.93 -1.68
N GLY A 194 18.73 11.70 -2.34
CA GLY A 194 18.35 12.34 -3.60
C GLY A 194 18.39 13.87 -3.58
N TYR A 195 18.17 14.48 -2.41
CA TYR A 195 18.26 15.92 -2.19
C TYR A 195 19.38 16.29 -1.19
N GLY A 196 20.39 15.42 -1.06
CA GLY A 196 21.48 15.56 -0.10
C GLY A 196 21.28 14.68 1.16
N PRO A 197 22.25 14.67 2.08
CA PRO A 197 22.26 13.75 3.21
C PRO A 197 20.97 13.77 4.04
N GLY A 198 20.30 12.63 4.16
CA GLY A 198 19.05 12.43 4.90
C GLY A 198 17.79 12.92 4.20
N LEU A 199 17.86 13.27 2.90
CA LEU A 199 16.72 13.74 2.10
C LEU A 199 16.51 12.80 0.91
N ASP A 200 15.86 11.68 1.17
CA ASP A 200 15.51 10.69 0.16
C ASP A 200 14.38 11.19 -0.74
N PHE A 201 14.37 10.70 -1.98
CA PHE A 201 13.23 10.83 -2.88
C PHE A 201 12.77 9.42 -3.27
N SER A 202 11.47 9.16 -3.21
CA SER A 202 10.90 7.88 -3.64
C SER A 202 9.71 8.10 -4.56
N TRP A 203 9.51 7.13 -5.46
CA TRP A 203 8.38 7.06 -6.35
C TRP A 203 7.84 5.63 -6.33
N GLN A 204 6.56 5.47 -6.03
CA GLN A 204 5.87 4.18 -6.01
C GLN A 204 4.78 4.18 -7.07
N VAL A 205 4.64 3.05 -7.77
CA VAL A 205 3.51 2.81 -8.67
C VAL A 205 2.20 2.73 -7.85
N GLN A 206 1.22 3.60 -8.14
CA GLN A 206 -0.13 3.54 -7.55
C GLN A 206 -1.21 3.85 -8.58
#